data_AF-A0A963NQ16-F1
#
_entry.id   AF-A0A963NQ16-F1
#
_cell.length_a   1.000
_cell.length_b   1.000
_cell.length_c   1.000
_cell.angle_alpha   90.00
_cell.angle_beta   90.00
_cell.angle_gamma   90.00
#
_symmetry.space_group_name_H-M   'P 1'
#
loop_
_entity.id
_entity.type
_entity.pdbx_description
1 polymer ?
#
loop_
_entity_poly.entity_id
_entity_poly.type
_entity_poly.pdbx_seq_one_letter_code
_entity_poly.pdbx_strand_id
1 'polypeptide(L)'
;MTETIFISERLINNAISMLELYQTQYTQTDKLWGYFGTVTLAVLAFSLGSEKATKSMKEAGIIIIGYLVFCFGNYSALYKAQAQLIEFSTYASNAAKLAGIPFKHLAPFELAWLTGFYWCVVAAVSIGIILITRWRST
;
A
#
# COMPACT_ATOMS: atom_id res chain seq x y z
N MET A 1 0.17 -23.16 41.83
CA MET A 1 -1.13 -22.70 41.28
C MET A 1 -1.05 -21.24 40.83
N THR A 2 -0.45 -20.35 41.63
CA THR A 2 -0.26 -18.91 41.30
C THR A 2 0.65 -18.66 40.08
N GLU A 3 1.71 -19.46 39.91
CA GLU A 3 2.70 -19.30 38.83
C GLU A 3 2.14 -19.65 37.44
N THR A 4 1.28 -20.68 37.37
CA THR A 4 0.61 -21.10 36.12
C THR A 4 -0.39 -20.06 35.63
N ILE A 5 -1.10 -19.40 36.55
CA ILE A 5 -2.03 -18.30 36.26
C ILE A 5 -1.26 -17.09 35.72
N PHE A 6 -0.15 -16.72 36.37
CA PHE A 6 0.70 -15.60 35.96
C PHE A 6 1.30 -15.79 34.56
N ILE A 7 1.74 -17.01 34.22
CA ILE A 7 2.24 -17.34 32.89
C ILE A 7 1.13 -17.22 31.84
N SER A 8 -0.08 -17.70 32.14
CA SER A 8 -1.22 -17.63 31.21
C SER A 8 -1.64 -16.19 30.90
N GLU A 9 -1.67 -15.31 31.90
CA GLU A 9 -2.06 -13.92 31.76
C GLU A 9 -1.04 -13.12 30.93
N ARG A 10 0.26 -13.37 31.16
CA ARG A 10 1.34 -12.77 30.35
C ARG A 10 1.26 -13.19 28.88
N LEU A 11 0.95 -14.45 28.61
CA LEU A 11 0.79 -14.95 27.24
C LEU A 11 -0.39 -14.32 26.53
N ILE A 12 -1.52 -14.16 27.22
CA ILE A 12 -2.72 -13.50 26.68
C ILE A 12 -2.42 -12.03 26.35
N ASN A 13 -1.81 -11.30 27.27
CA ASN A 13 -1.47 -9.88 27.05
C ASN A 13 -0.51 -9.71 25.86
N ASN A 14 0.51 -10.57 25.75
CA ASN A 14 1.42 -10.55 24.61
C ASN A 14 0.69 -10.84 23.28
N ALA A 15 -0.25 -11.78 23.27
CA ALA A 15 -1.02 -12.11 22.07
C ALA A 15 -1.91 -10.93 21.63
N ILE A 16 -2.56 -10.25 22.58
CA ILE A 16 -3.37 -9.05 22.31
C ILE A 16 -2.50 -7.94 21.72
N SER A 17 -1.37 -7.61 22.35
CA SER A 17 -0.47 -6.56 21.84
C SER A 17 0.06 -6.84 20.43
N MET A 18 0.30 -8.11 20.11
CA MET A 18 0.73 -8.50 18.76
C MET A 18 -0.39 -8.32 17.72
N LEU A 19 -1.64 -8.64 18.08
CA LEU A 19 -2.79 -8.40 17.20
C LEU A 19 -3.05 -6.90 17.00
N GLU A 20 -2.92 -6.08 18.04
CA GLU A 20 -3.02 -4.63 17.96
C GLU A 20 -1.94 -4.04 17.03
N LEU A 21 -0.70 -4.54 17.12
CA LEU A 21 0.38 -4.14 16.23
C LEU A 21 0.07 -4.49 14.77
N TYR A 22 -0.43 -5.70 14.51
CA TYR A 22 -0.85 -6.12 13.17
C TYR A 22 -1.98 -5.23 12.63
N GLN A 23 -3.02 -4.96 13.42
CA GLN A 23 -4.14 -4.11 13.01
C GLN A 23 -3.67 -2.67 12.75
N THR A 24 -2.75 -2.16 13.56
CA THR A 24 -2.11 -0.86 13.35
C THR A 24 -1.38 -0.84 12.01
N GLN A 25 -0.53 -1.84 11.75
CA GLN A 25 0.23 -1.93 10.51
C GLN A 25 -0.67 -2.07 9.28
N TYR A 26 -1.73 -2.87 9.38
CA TYR A 26 -2.73 -3.01 8.33
C TYR A 26 -3.39 -1.66 8.03
N THR A 27 -3.79 -0.92 9.07
CA THR A 27 -4.39 0.41 8.94
C THR A 27 -3.43 1.42 8.28
N GLN A 28 -2.12 1.36 8.60
CA GLN A 28 -1.13 2.23 7.95
C GLN A 28 -0.96 1.87 6.46
N THR A 29 -0.97 0.58 6.14
CA THR A 29 -0.92 0.09 4.75
C THR A 29 -2.13 0.57 3.94
N ASP A 30 -3.32 0.47 4.52
CA ASP A 30 -4.56 0.96 3.91
C ASP A 30 -4.53 2.48 3.67
N LYS A 31 -4.01 3.27 4.62
CA LYS A 31 -3.82 4.72 4.43
C LYS A 31 -2.89 5.05 3.27
N LEU A 32 -1.82 4.27 3.04
CA LEU A 32 -0.93 4.47 1.91
C LEU A 32 -1.65 4.27 0.57
N TRP A 33 -2.54 3.28 0.48
CA TRP A 33 -3.44 3.11 -0.66
C TRP A 33 -4.39 4.29 -0.81
N GLY A 34 -4.96 4.78 0.28
CA GLY A 34 -5.81 5.97 0.28
C GLY A 34 -5.11 7.22 -0.26
N TYR A 35 -3.87 7.47 0.15
CA TYR A 35 -3.05 8.57 -0.38
C TYR A 35 -2.73 8.38 -1.85
N PHE A 36 -2.35 7.17 -2.26
CA PHE A 36 -2.11 6.85 -3.66
C PHE A 36 -3.34 7.16 -4.53
N GLY A 37 -4.51 6.66 -4.13
CA GLY A 37 -5.76 6.89 -4.86
C GLY A 37 -6.13 8.37 -4.94
N THR A 38 -6.02 9.09 -3.81
CA THR A 38 -6.34 10.52 -3.74
C THR A 38 -5.45 11.35 -4.66
N VAL A 39 -4.13 11.17 -4.61
CA VAL A 39 -3.19 11.91 -5.45
C VAL A 39 -3.35 11.52 -6.93
N THR A 40 -3.54 10.23 -7.22
CA THR A 40 -3.78 9.75 -8.58
C THR A 40 -5.02 10.39 -9.21
N LEU A 41 -6.13 10.43 -8.46
CA LEU A 41 -7.36 11.07 -8.92
C LEU A 41 -7.18 12.57 -9.10
N ALA A 42 -6.47 13.24 -8.18
CA ALA A 42 -6.19 14.67 -8.28
C ALA A 42 -5.35 15.00 -9.53
N VAL A 43 -4.32 14.20 -9.82
CA VAL A 43 -3.49 14.36 -11.01
C VAL A 43 -4.32 14.15 -12.28
N LEU A 44 -5.13 13.10 -12.35
CA LEU A 44 -6.04 12.87 -13.47
C LEU A 44 -7.02 14.03 -13.65
N ALA A 45 -7.72 14.44 -12.58
CA ALA A 45 -8.68 15.53 -12.63
C ALA A 45 -8.04 16.85 -13.07
N PHE A 46 -6.82 17.14 -12.58
CA PHE A 46 -6.07 18.31 -13.00
C PHE A 46 -5.68 18.26 -14.48
N SER A 47 -5.15 17.13 -14.96
CA SER A 47 -4.78 16.95 -16.37
C SER A 47 -5.99 16.99 -17.30
N LEU A 48 -7.13 16.43 -16.89
CA LEU A 48 -8.36 16.47 -17.68
C LEU A 48 -9.01 17.86 -17.65
N GLY A 49 -9.10 18.51 -16.49
CA GLY A 49 -9.83 19.76 -16.31
C GLY A 49 -9.06 21.02 -16.73
N SER A 50 -7.73 20.99 -16.73
CA SER A 50 -6.91 22.15 -17.07
C SER A 50 -6.43 22.06 -18.52
N GLU A 51 -7.06 22.83 -19.42
CA GLU A 51 -6.58 22.97 -20.80
C GLU A 51 -5.16 23.51 -20.86
N LYS A 52 -4.79 24.40 -19.91
CA LYS A 52 -3.44 24.97 -19.85
C LYS A 52 -2.40 23.93 -19.45
N ALA A 53 -2.71 23.03 -18.52
CA ALA A 53 -1.75 22.04 -18.02
C ALA A 53 -1.34 20.98 -19.05
N THR A 54 -2.16 20.78 -20.08
CA THR A 54 -1.93 19.80 -21.15
C THR A 54 -1.81 20.46 -22.53
N LYS A 55 -1.50 21.76 -22.59
CA LYS A 55 -1.31 22.46 -23.88
C LYS A 55 0.07 22.20 -24.47
N SER A 56 1.07 21.97 -23.61
CA SER A 56 2.43 21.65 -24.01
C SER A 56 2.90 20.32 -23.44
N MET A 57 3.62 19.55 -24.26
CA MET A 57 4.31 18.33 -23.82
C MET A 57 5.32 18.58 -22.69
N LYS A 58 5.84 19.81 -22.57
CA LYS A 58 6.73 20.18 -21.46
C LYS A 58 5.98 20.23 -20.13
N GLU A 59 4.78 20.80 -20.10
CA GLU A 59 3.94 20.91 -18.90
C GLU A 59 3.47 19.52 -18.47
N ALA A 60 3.00 18.71 -19.43
CA ALA A 60 2.65 17.31 -19.20
C ALA A 60 3.83 16.49 -18.63
N GLY A 61 5.04 16.70 -19.15
CA GLY A 61 6.26 16.08 -18.64
C GLY A 61 6.53 16.42 -17.18
N ILE A 62 6.37 17.68 -16.77
CA ILE A 62 6.54 18.12 -15.38
C ILE A 62 5.50 17.46 -14.46
N ILE A 63 4.25 17.37 -14.89
CA ILE A 63 3.17 16.71 -14.14
C ILE A 63 3.51 15.22 -13.93
N ILE A 64 3.92 14.53 -15.00
CA ILE A 64 4.29 13.12 -14.94
C ILE A 64 5.50 12.90 -14.02
N ILE A 65 6.54 13.73 -14.12
CA ILE A 65 7.72 13.62 -13.25
C ILE A 65 7.32 13.79 -11.78
N GLY A 66 6.54 14.82 -11.45
CA GLY A 66 6.05 15.04 -10.09
C GLY A 66 5.23 13.87 -9.57
N TYR A 67 4.33 13.34 -10.41
CA TYR A 67 3.52 12.16 -10.09
C TYR A 67 4.39 10.92 -9.88
N LEU A 68 5.39 10.67 -10.71
CA LEU A 68 6.30 9.52 -10.59
C LEU A 68 7.15 9.60 -9.30
N VAL A 69 7.63 10.79 -8.92
CA VAL A 69 8.37 10.98 -7.66
C VAL A 69 7.49 10.63 -6.46
N PHE A 70 6.25 11.12 -6.43
CA PHE A 70 5.28 10.73 -5.41
C PHE A 70 5.03 9.22 -5.42
N CYS A 71 4.80 8.62 -6.59
CA CYS A 71 4.51 7.20 -6.73
C CYS A 71 5.67 6.33 -6.25
N PHE A 72 6.92 6.72 -6.52
CA PHE A 72 8.08 5.99 -6.05
C PHE A 72 8.18 6.00 -4.52
N GLY A 73 7.99 7.16 -3.90
CA GLY A 73 7.99 7.30 -2.44
C GLY A 73 6.86 6.50 -1.78
N ASN A 74 5.64 6.62 -2.29
CA ASN A 74 4.48 5.88 -1.79
C ASN A 74 4.66 4.36 -1.95
N TYR A 75 5.12 3.89 -3.12
CA TYR A 75 5.40 2.49 -3.38
C TYR A 75 6.44 1.90 -2.42
N SER A 76 7.53 2.62 -2.16
CA SER A 76 8.58 2.18 -1.24
C SER A 76 8.04 1.96 0.18
N ALA A 77 7.20 2.88 0.67
CA ALA A 77 6.53 2.74 1.97
C ALA A 77 5.54 1.57 1.96
N LEU A 78 4.73 1.46 0.91
CA LEU A 78 3.69 0.45 0.79
C LEU A 78 4.27 -0.97 0.69
N TYR A 79 5.33 -1.15 -0.10
CA TYR A 79 6.02 -2.43 -0.24
C TYR A 79 6.58 -2.91 1.10
N LYS A 80 7.26 -2.02 1.84
CA LYS A 80 7.80 -2.35 3.18
C LYS A 80 6.69 -2.68 4.16
N ALA A 81 5.60 -1.90 4.15
CA ALA A 81 4.47 -2.14 5.03
C ALA A 81 3.81 -3.50 4.77
N GLN A 82 3.65 -3.86 3.49
CA GLN A 82 3.10 -5.15 3.07
C GLN A 82 4.05 -6.32 3.42
N ALA A 83 5.36 -6.14 3.23
CA ALA A 83 6.35 -7.15 3.61
C ALA A 83 6.30 -7.46 5.11
N GLN A 84 6.14 -6.44 5.95
CA GLN A 84 5.98 -6.62 7.40
C GLN A 84 4.71 -7.39 7.76
N LEU A 85 3.59 -7.17 7.06
CA LEU A 85 2.37 -7.95 7.26
C LEU A 85 2.56 -9.43 6.88
N ILE A 86 3.32 -9.71 5.82
CA ILE A 86 3.68 -11.08 5.40
C ILE A 86 4.54 -11.75 6.47
N GLU A 87 5.59 -11.09 6.95
CA GLU A 87 6.45 -11.61 8.02
C GLU A 87 5.62 -11.90 9.29
N PHE A 88 4.77 -10.97 9.70
CA PHE A 88 3.87 -11.17 10.84
C PHE A 88 2.95 -12.38 10.64
N SER A 89 2.32 -12.50 9.48
CA SER A 89 1.43 -13.63 9.17
C SER A 89 2.16 -14.97 9.25
N THR A 90 3.44 -14.99 8.86
CA THR A 90 4.31 -16.16 8.91
C THR A 90 4.64 -16.53 10.35
N TYR A 91 5.07 -15.56 11.17
CA TYR A 91 5.36 -15.78 12.58
C TYR A 91 4.12 -16.24 13.36
N ALA A 92 2.97 -15.60 13.14
CA ALA A 92 1.71 -15.97 13.77
C ALA A 92 1.27 -17.39 13.38
N SER A 93 1.39 -17.75 12.10
CA SER A 93 1.06 -19.09 11.61
C SER A 93 1.97 -20.16 12.22
N ASN A 94 3.28 -19.89 12.33
CA ASN A 94 4.23 -20.81 12.95
C ASN A 94 3.98 -20.98 14.44
N ALA A 95 3.70 -19.89 15.17
CA ALA A 95 3.37 -19.95 16.59
C ALA A 95 2.08 -20.76 16.85
N ALA A 96 1.03 -20.55 16.05
CA ALA A 96 -0.21 -21.28 16.20
C ALA A 96 -0.07 -22.78 15.88
N LYS A 97 0.74 -23.13 14.86
CA LYS A 97 1.09 -24.54 14.56
C LYS A 97 1.80 -25.20 15.74
N LEU A 98 2.78 -24.53 16.36
CA LEU A 98 3.49 -25.04 17.54
C LEU A 98 2.56 -25.22 18.75
N ALA A 99 1.55 -24.37 18.88
CA ALA A 99 0.56 -24.44 19.96
C ALA A 99 -0.58 -25.44 19.70
N GLY A 100 -0.63 -26.08 18.53
CA GLY A 100 -1.74 -26.97 18.16
C GLY A 100 -3.08 -26.25 17.96
N ILE A 101 -3.05 -24.93 17.73
CA ILE A 101 -4.25 -24.11 17.58
C ILE A 101 -4.63 -24.03 16.10
N PRO A 102 -5.90 -24.29 15.73
CA PRO A 102 -6.37 -24.09 14.37
C PRO A 102 -6.33 -22.59 14.01
N PHE A 103 -5.33 -22.19 13.24
CA PHE A 103 -5.16 -20.81 12.79
C PHE A 103 -5.81 -20.60 11.43
N LYS A 104 -6.94 -19.88 11.41
CA LYS A 104 -7.51 -19.32 10.18
C LYS A 104 -6.56 -18.22 9.71
N HIS A 105 -5.94 -18.45 8.57
CA HIS A 105 -4.74 -17.74 8.12
C HIS A 105 -4.96 -16.22 8.02
N LEU A 106 -3.96 -15.43 8.42
CA LEU A 106 -3.81 -14.05 7.95
C LEU A 106 -3.37 -14.13 6.49
N ALA A 107 -4.12 -13.50 5.58
CA ALA A 107 -3.88 -13.57 4.14
C ALA A 107 -3.45 -12.19 3.58
N PRO A 108 -2.24 -11.71 3.90
CA PRO A 108 -1.71 -10.51 3.28
C PRO A 108 -1.54 -10.72 1.77
N PHE A 109 -1.79 -9.68 0.98
CA PHE A 109 -1.49 -9.66 -0.45
C PHE A 109 -0.03 -9.99 -0.74
N GLU A 110 0.19 -10.76 -1.81
CA GLU A 110 1.53 -11.05 -2.31
C GLU A 110 2.21 -9.80 -2.87
N LEU A 111 3.51 -9.65 -2.57
CA LEU A 111 4.29 -8.48 -3.00
C LEU A 111 4.37 -8.34 -4.51
N ALA A 112 4.43 -9.46 -5.25
CA ALA A 112 4.49 -9.46 -6.71
C ALA A 112 3.21 -8.87 -7.32
N TRP A 113 2.05 -9.29 -6.81
CA TRP A 113 0.75 -8.76 -7.23
C TRP A 113 0.60 -7.28 -6.90
N LEU A 114 0.99 -6.88 -5.69
CA LEU A 114 1.01 -5.47 -5.29
C LEU A 114 1.86 -4.63 -6.24
N THR A 115 3.09 -5.10 -6.53
CA THR A 115 4.03 -4.43 -7.43
C THR A 115 3.45 -4.27 -8.82
N GLY A 116 2.94 -5.36 -9.39
CA GLY A 116 2.37 -5.37 -10.73
C GLY A 116 1.19 -4.41 -10.84
N PHE A 117 0.20 -4.55 -9.95
CA PHE A 117 -0.98 -3.70 -9.97
C PHE A 117 -0.62 -2.21 -9.80
N TYR A 118 0.22 -1.88 -8.82
CA TYR A 118 0.62 -0.51 -8.54
C TYR A 118 1.26 0.16 -9.76
N TRP A 119 2.29 -0.45 -10.34
CA TRP A 119 2.98 0.14 -11.48
C TRP A 119 2.15 0.13 -12.77
N CYS A 120 1.23 -0.83 -12.93
CA CYS A 120 0.24 -0.78 -14.00
C CYS A 120 -0.66 0.46 -13.91
N VAL A 121 -1.15 0.82 -12.72
CA VAL A 121 -1.97 2.04 -12.53
C VAL A 121 -1.13 3.28 -12.82
N VAL A 122 0.10 3.36 -12.31
CA VAL A 122 1.01 4.50 -12.57
C VAL A 122 1.28 4.68 -14.06
N ALA A 123 1.53 3.58 -14.78
CA ALA A 123 1.76 3.60 -16.21
C ALA A 123 0.51 4.04 -16.98
N ALA A 124 -0.67 3.50 -16.65
CA ALA A 124 -1.93 3.86 -17.29
C ALA A 124 -2.23 5.36 -17.16
N VAL A 125 -2.05 5.93 -15.96
CA VAL A 125 -2.24 7.36 -15.70
C VAL A 125 -1.25 8.20 -16.50
N SER A 126 0.03 7.83 -16.49
CA SER A 126 1.08 8.55 -17.23
C SER A 126 0.83 8.55 -18.74
N ILE A 127 0.43 7.39 -19.30
CA ILE A 127 0.05 7.26 -20.71
C ILE A 127 -1.19 8.12 -21.00
N GLY A 128 -2.20 8.11 -20.12
CA GLY A 128 -3.40 8.93 -20.26
C GLY A 128 -3.07 10.42 -20.37
N ILE A 129 -2.17 10.93 -19.52
CA ILE A 129 -1.72 12.33 -19.55
C ILE A 129 -1.03 12.64 -20.90
N ILE A 130 -0.18 11.74 -21.40
CA ILE A 130 0.50 11.93 -22.69
C ILE A 130 -0.51 11.97 -23.84
N LEU A 131 -1.48 11.04 -23.85
CA LEU A 131 -2.48 10.94 -24.90
C LEU A 131 -3.38 12.18 -24.94
N ILE A 132 -3.88 12.65 -23.80
CA ILE A 132 -4.72 13.86 -23.79
C ILE A 132 -3.93 15.11 -24.19
N THR A 133 -2.67 15.20 -23.78
CA THR A 133 -1.79 16.31 -24.18
C THR A 133 -1.59 16.30 -25.69
N ARG A 134 -1.27 15.14 -26.29
CA ARG A 134 -1.14 15.02 -27.75
C ARG A 134 -2.41 15.40 -28.49
N TRP A 135 -3.56 14.95 -28.01
CA TRP A 135 -4.84 15.25 -28.64
C TRP A 135 -5.16 16.74 -28.60
N ARG A 136 -4.83 17.44 -27.51
CA ARG A 136 -5.05 18.89 -27.37
C ARG A 136 -4.02 19.78 -28.08
N SER A 137 -2.83 19.23 -28.37
CA SER A 137 -1.79 19.95 -29.11
C SER A 137 -1.90 19.80 -30.64
N THR A 138 -2.82 18.98 -31.14
CA THR A 138 -3.15 18.83 -32.56
C THR A 138 -4.29 19.76 -32.93
#